data_AF-A0A7J6T4D4-F1
#
_entry.id   AF-A0A7J6T4D4-F1
#
_cell.length_a   1.000
_cell.length_b   1.000
_cell.length_c   1.000
_cell.angle_alpha   90.00
_cell.angle_beta   90.00
_cell.angle_gamma   90.00
#
_symmetry.space_group_name_H-M   'P 1'
#
loop_
_entity.id
_entity.type
_entity.pdbx_description
1 polymer ?
#
loop_
_entity_poly.entity_id
_entity_poly.type
_entity_poly.pdbx_seq_one_letter_code
_entity_poly.pdbx_strand_id
1 'polypeptide(L)'
;WLLSLSKAEILEVAPIGISLDVEGSPPEMVFNSLVKLRAYKHTYLTEIPEEAFLIQHVVAGFPSPQGTKYIMELADSAVYLVYRSYMYDTSSGMNLSPANNLLVRFRWFITEQCEDCLSPGYQPRARITVLVESDCNLYAYCGRLSFCAQSAGGIANVVDTLKIFWSELTISDLLTQERFDALMNKDSPYGIHNWIWSRCLFPPTVSGNFSNCGSNFEALAEGCRGRANLGG
;
A
#
# COMPACT_ATOMS: atom_id res chain seq x y z
N TRP A 1 -25.80 -3.10 -17.74
CA TRP A 1 -25.50 -4.23 -16.84
C TRP A 1 -25.33 -3.76 -15.41
N LEU A 2 -24.36 -2.88 -15.09
CA LEU A 2 -24.25 -2.35 -13.72
C LEU A 2 -25.51 -1.65 -13.19
N LEU A 3 -26.13 -0.82 -14.02
CA LEU A 3 -27.40 -0.13 -13.69
C LEU A 3 -28.62 -1.06 -13.66
N SER A 4 -28.48 -2.34 -14.01
CA SER A 4 -29.56 -3.33 -13.90
C SER A 4 -29.43 -4.22 -12.66
N LEU A 5 -28.40 -4.00 -11.83
CA LEU A 5 -28.19 -4.71 -10.56
C LEU A 5 -28.83 -3.91 -9.41
N SER A 6 -29.33 -4.61 -8.38
CA SER A 6 -29.77 -3.98 -7.14
C SER A 6 -28.59 -3.39 -6.36
N LYS A 7 -28.88 -2.47 -5.44
CA LYS A 7 -27.87 -1.90 -4.54
C LYS A 7 -27.07 -2.97 -3.78
N ALA A 8 -27.71 -4.05 -3.33
CA ALA A 8 -27.02 -5.14 -2.63
C ALA A 8 -26.07 -5.90 -3.58
N GLU A 9 -26.51 -6.21 -4.79
CA GLU A 9 -25.69 -6.89 -5.80
C GLU A 9 -24.49 -6.04 -6.22
N ILE A 10 -24.65 -4.73 -6.36
CA ILE A 10 -23.53 -3.82 -6.68
C ILE A 10 -22.49 -3.84 -5.56
N LEU A 11 -22.90 -3.92 -4.30
CA LEU A 11 -21.97 -3.98 -3.15
C LEU A 11 -21.25 -5.33 -3.03
N GLU A 12 -21.82 -6.40 -3.56
CA GLU A 12 -21.19 -7.73 -3.56
C GLU A 12 -20.16 -7.93 -4.69
N VAL A 13 -20.27 -7.21 -5.81
CA VAL A 13 -19.43 -7.41 -7.02
C VAL A 13 -18.04 -6.72 -6.93
N ALA A 14 -17.60 -6.39 -5.72
CA ALA A 14 -16.45 -5.53 -5.40
C ALA A 14 -16.71 -4.05 -5.74
N PRO A 15 -16.22 -3.11 -4.90
CA PRO A 15 -16.39 -1.69 -5.16
C PRO A 15 -15.79 -1.31 -6.51
N ILE A 16 -16.56 -0.60 -7.31
CA ILE A 16 -16.09 0.02 -8.55
C ILE A 16 -15.48 1.36 -8.17
N GLY A 17 -14.50 1.87 -8.90
CA GLY A 17 -13.90 3.12 -8.50
C GLY A 17 -12.88 3.66 -9.45
N ILE A 18 -12.32 4.80 -9.06
CA ILE A 18 -11.14 5.39 -9.68
C ILE A 18 -10.02 5.29 -8.66
N SER A 19 -8.90 4.69 -9.07
CA SER A 19 -7.67 4.71 -8.31
C SER A 19 -6.68 5.63 -9.00
N LEU A 20 -6.22 6.64 -8.29
CA LEU A 20 -5.23 7.60 -8.75
C LEU A 20 -3.86 7.18 -8.26
N ASP A 21 -3.09 6.56 -9.15
CA ASP A 21 -1.66 6.30 -8.97
C ASP A 21 -0.86 7.50 -9.49
N VAL A 22 -0.96 8.62 -8.76
CA VAL A 22 -0.28 9.87 -9.09
C VAL A 22 0.58 10.30 -7.91
N GLU A 23 1.89 10.11 -8.07
CA GLU A 23 2.90 10.54 -7.11
C GLU A 23 3.54 11.86 -7.59
N GLY A 24 4.07 12.66 -6.66
CA GLY A 24 4.86 13.86 -6.98
C GLY A 24 4.05 15.15 -7.17
N SER A 25 2.73 15.08 -7.14
CA SER A 25 1.88 16.24 -7.44
C SER A 25 1.91 17.30 -6.34
N PRO A 26 1.82 18.60 -6.70
CA PRO A 26 1.59 19.66 -5.74
C PRO A 26 0.31 19.41 -4.92
N PRO A 27 0.28 19.72 -3.62
CA PRO A 27 -0.91 19.51 -2.78
C PRO A 27 -2.20 20.15 -3.30
N GLU A 28 -2.10 21.33 -3.92
CA GLU A 28 -3.25 22.02 -4.54
C GLU A 28 -3.89 21.20 -5.67
N MET A 29 -3.07 20.50 -6.46
CA MET A 29 -3.55 19.66 -7.55
C MET A 29 -4.27 18.42 -6.99
N VAL A 30 -3.74 17.83 -5.92
CA VAL A 30 -4.36 16.71 -5.20
C VAL A 30 -5.73 17.14 -4.66
N PHE A 31 -5.80 18.28 -3.96
CA PHE A 31 -7.04 18.85 -3.44
C PHE A 31 -8.07 19.07 -4.55
N ASN A 32 -7.70 19.81 -5.60
CA ASN A 32 -8.60 20.17 -6.68
C ASN A 32 -9.11 18.94 -7.45
N SER A 33 -8.28 17.93 -7.64
CA SER A 33 -8.66 16.68 -8.30
C SER A 33 -9.66 15.90 -7.46
N LEU A 34 -9.40 15.74 -6.16
CA LEU A 34 -10.30 15.03 -5.25
C LEU A 34 -11.65 15.75 -5.08
N VAL A 35 -11.66 17.08 -4.94
CA VAL A 35 -12.90 17.87 -4.88
C VAL A 35 -13.73 17.69 -6.14
N LYS A 36 -13.10 17.75 -7.33
CA LYS A 36 -13.80 17.55 -8.61
C LYS A 36 -14.35 16.13 -8.75
N LEU A 37 -13.58 15.11 -8.37
CA LEU A 37 -14.05 13.71 -8.41
C LEU A 37 -15.22 13.48 -7.45
N ARG A 38 -15.18 14.07 -6.25
CA ARG A 38 -16.32 14.03 -5.32
C ARG A 38 -17.55 14.69 -5.91
N ALA A 39 -17.41 15.89 -6.46
CA ALA A 39 -18.52 16.60 -7.12
C ALA A 39 -19.08 15.78 -8.31
N TYR A 40 -18.20 15.16 -9.09
CA TYR A 40 -18.57 14.28 -10.19
C TYR A 40 -19.37 13.07 -9.70
N LYS A 41 -18.86 12.38 -8.66
CA LYS A 41 -19.55 11.25 -8.01
C LYS A 41 -20.95 11.64 -7.54
N HIS A 42 -21.10 12.77 -6.85
CA HIS A 42 -22.41 13.25 -6.39
C HIS A 42 -23.36 13.69 -7.51
N THR A 43 -22.83 14.19 -8.64
CA THR A 43 -23.66 14.73 -9.74
C THR A 43 -24.08 13.65 -10.73
N TYR A 44 -23.18 12.73 -11.07
CA TYR A 44 -23.36 11.81 -12.21
C TYR A 44 -23.52 10.35 -11.82
N LEU A 45 -23.16 9.96 -10.60
CA LEU A 45 -23.23 8.56 -10.14
C LEU A 45 -24.35 8.36 -9.11
N THR A 46 -25.44 9.13 -9.20
CA THR A 46 -26.56 9.11 -8.25
C THR A 46 -27.33 7.78 -8.21
N GLU A 47 -27.25 6.99 -9.28
CA GLU A 47 -27.85 5.65 -9.38
C GLU A 47 -26.97 4.57 -8.73
N ILE A 48 -25.70 4.89 -8.41
CA ILE A 48 -24.77 3.99 -7.73
C ILE A 48 -24.71 4.40 -6.25
N PRO A 49 -24.79 3.44 -5.30
CA PRO A 49 -24.58 3.76 -3.89
C PRO A 49 -23.26 4.50 -3.66
N GLU A 50 -23.24 5.51 -2.79
CA GLU A 50 -22.03 6.32 -2.55
C GLU A 50 -20.87 5.42 -2.08
N GLU A 51 -21.16 4.42 -1.27
CA GLU A 51 -20.23 3.42 -0.77
C GLU A 51 -19.75 2.40 -1.83
N ALA A 52 -20.44 2.28 -2.96
CA ALA A 52 -20.10 1.34 -4.03
C ALA A 52 -19.10 1.91 -5.06
N PHE A 53 -19.04 3.25 -5.20
CA PHE A 53 -18.05 3.91 -6.05
C PHE A 53 -16.92 4.52 -5.22
N LEU A 54 -15.77 3.88 -5.13
CA LEU A 54 -14.66 4.37 -4.30
C LEU A 54 -13.73 5.31 -5.09
N ILE A 55 -13.37 6.43 -4.45
CA ILE A 55 -12.24 7.25 -4.89
C ILE A 55 -11.03 6.83 -4.06
N GLN A 56 -10.06 6.20 -4.72
CA GLN A 56 -8.79 5.83 -4.12
C GLN A 56 -7.67 6.75 -4.60
N HIS A 57 -6.77 7.13 -3.71
CA HIS A 57 -5.56 7.87 -4.08
C HIS A 57 -4.33 7.25 -3.42
N VAL A 58 -3.24 7.19 -4.16
CA VAL A 58 -1.94 6.81 -3.62
C VAL A 58 -1.40 7.92 -2.72
N VAL A 59 -0.99 7.58 -1.51
CA VAL A 59 -0.10 8.42 -0.71
C VAL A 59 1.32 8.09 -1.14
N ALA A 60 1.99 9.09 -1.69
CA ALA A 60 3.32 8.92 -2.22
C ALA A 60 4.33 8.55 -1.14
N GLY A 61 5.40 7.88 -1.57
CA GLY A 61 6.49 7.53 -0.66
C GLY A 61 7.22 8.75 -0.08
N PHE A 62 7.25 9.90 -0.78
CA PHE A 62 8.03 11.08 -0.39
C PHE A 62 7.24 12.09 0.49
N PRO A 63 7.93 13.01 1.18
CA PRO A 63 7.28 13.98 2.08
C PRO A 63 6.26 14.88 1.37
N SER A 64 4.99 14.77 1.76
CA SER A 64 3.90 15.64 1.34
C SER A 64 2.77 15.62 2.38
N PRO A 65 2.98 16.20 3.58
CA PRO A 65 1.99 16.15 4.65
C PRO A 65 0.66 16.79 4.27
N GLN A 66 0.72 17.95 3.61
CA GLN A 66 -0.48 18.66 3.14
C GLN A 66 -1.25 17.89 2.06
N GLY A 67 -0.54 17.23 1.13
CA GLY A 67 -1.17 16.39 0.11
C GLY A 67 -1.83 15.16 0.75
N THR A 68 -1.15 14.54 1.71
CA THR A 68 -1.68 13.40 2.48
C THR A 68 -2.92 13.80 3.27
N LYS A 69 -2.92 14.96 3.92
CA LYS A 69 -4.12 15.48 4.60
C LYS A 69 -5.33 15.56 3.66
N TYR A 70 -5.15 16.12 2.46
CA TYR A 70 -6.24 16.17 1.47
C TYR A 70 -6.70 14.78 1.01
N ILE A 71 -5.79 13.84 0.83
CA ILE A 71 -6.14 12.44 0.52
C ILE A 71 -6.99 11.86 1.66
N MET A 72 -6.52 11.97 2.90
CA MET A 72 -7.18 11.39 4.07
C MET A 72 -8.57 11.98 4.33
N GLU A 73 -8.79 13.26 4.00
CA GLU A 73 -10.07 13.95 4.20
C GLU A 73 -11.06 13.77 3.04
N LEU A 74 -10.59 13.63 1.79
CA LEU A 74 -11.44 13.69 0.60
C LEU A 74 -11.60 12.35 -0.13
N ALA A 75 -10.60 11.47 -0.11
CA ALA A 75 -10.68 10.14 -0.73
C ALA A 75 -11.47 9.16 0.16
N ASP A 76 -12.00 8.09 -0.44
CA ASP A 76 -12.63 6.99 0.29
C ASP A 76 -11.61 5.92 0.72
N SER A 77 -10.48 5.83 -0.01
CA SER A 77 -9.37 4.92 0.29
C SER A 77 -8.03 5.58 0.02
N ALA A 78 -7.05 5.32 0.88
CA ALA A 78 -5.67 5.74 0.73
C ALA A 78 -4.76 4.52 0.58
N VAL A 79 -3.90 4.52 -0.43
CA VAL A 79 -2.91 3.46 -0.63
C VAL A 79 -1.55 4.03 -0.32
N TYR A 80 -0.96 3.66 0.82
CA TYR A 80 0.36 4.15 1.19
C TYR A 80 1.44 3.24 0.59
N LEU A 81 2.21 3.78 -0.36
CA LEU A 81 3.30 3.07 -1.01
C LEU A 81 4.52 2.96 -0.09
N VAL A 82 4.75 1.76 0.43
CA VAL A 82 5.94 1.43 1.22
C VAL A 82 6.99 0.81 0.32
N TYR A 83 7.79 1.68 -0.30
CA TYR A 83 9.02 1.31 -0.97
C TYR A 83 10.06 0.86 0.07
N ARG A 84 10.57 -0.38 0.04
CA ARG A 84 11.74 -0.74 0.89
C ARG A 84 13.07 -0.32 0.29
N SER A 85 13.07 0.01 -1.00
CA SER A 85 14.13 0.75 -1.67
C SER A 85 14.21 2.18 -1.12
N TYR A 86 15.43 2.72 -1.10
CA TYR A 86 15.80 4.05 -0.59
C TYR A 86 14.79 5.16 -0.95
N MET A 87 14.38 5.98 0.02
CA MET A 87 14.03 7.36 -0.29
C MET A 87 15.28 8.19 -0.09
N TYR A 88 15.97 8.52 -1.18
CA TYR A 88 17.04 9.49 -1.13
C TYR A 88 16.40 10.85 -1.38
N ASP A 89 16.00 11.55 -0.32
CA ASP A 89 15.64 12.96 -0.42
C ASP A 89 16.71 13.82 0.26
N THR A 90 17.64 14.34 -0.54
CA THR A 90 18.65 15.29 -0.10
C THR A 90 18.08 16.65 0.26
N SER A 91 16.86 16.97 -0.18
CA SER A 91 16.25 18.28 0.01
C SER A 91 15.53 18.42 1.36
N SER A 92 15.02 17.32 1.92
CA SER A 92 14.42 17.28 3.26
C SER A 92 15.37 16.82 4.37
N GLY A 93 16.60 16.40 4.02
CA GLY A 93 17.55 15.84 4.99
C GLY A 93 17.16 14.44 5.51
N MET A 94 16.18 13.81 4.87
CA MET A 94 15.62 12.53 5.29
C MET A 94 16.47 11.36 4.78
N ASN A 95 17.40 10.89 5.63
CA ASN A 95 18.18 9.68 5.35
C ASN A 95 17.54 8.48 6.05
N LEU A 96 16.52 7.89 5.43
CA LEU A 96 15.96 6.62 5.88
C LEU A 96 16.92 5.50 5.43
N SER A 97 17.87 5.16 6.31
CA SER A 97 18.93 4.15 6.10
C SER A 97 18.44 2.90 5.33
N PRO A 98 19.25 2.34 4.41
CA PRO A 98 18.91 1.18 3.58
C PRO A 98 18.55 -0.11 4.37
N ALA A 99 18.66 -0.09 5.69
CA ALA A 99 18.29 -1.19 6.56
C ALA A 99 16.78 -1.26 6.94
N ASN A 100 15.95 -0.28 6.54
CA ASN A 100 14.57 -0.08 7.03
C ASN A 100 13.68 -1.32 7.12
N ASN A 101 13.12 -1.52 8.33
CA ASN A 101 11.94 -2.31 8.58
C ASN A 101 10.70 -1.57 8.06
N LEU A 102 9.67 -2.32 7.64
CA LEU A 102 8.36 -1.78 7.27
C LEU A 102 7.80 -0.87 8.39
N LEU A 103 8.09 -1.20 9.65
CA LEU A 103 7.67 -0.42 10.82
C LEU A 103 8.21 1.00 10.85
N VAL A 104 9.49 1.25 10.56
CA VAL A 104 10.05 2.62 10.57
C VAL A 104 9.37 3.47 9.51
N ARG A 105 9.09 2.91 8.33
CA ARG A 105 8.39 3.65 7.28
C ARG A 105 6.94 3.91 7.62
N PHE A 106 6.26 2.92 8.18
CA PHE A 106 4.90 3.13 8.65
C PHE A 106 4.85 4.15 9.80
N ARG A 107 5.82 4.10 10.73
CA ARG A 107 5.98 5.09 11.81
C ARG A 107 6.16 6.48 11.22
N TRP A 108 7.10 6.66 10.30
CA TRP A 108 7.28 7.91 9.58
C TRP A 108 5.97 8.40 8.95
N PHE A 109 5.25 7.50 8.26
CA PHE A 109 3.99 7.87 7.64
C PHE A 109 2.97 8.38 8.65
N ILE A 110 2.73 7.67 9.76
CA ILE A 110 1.72 8.08 10.73
C ILE A 110 2.16 9.24 11.62
N THR A 111 3.46 9.52 11.77
CA THR A 111 3.96 10.62 12.62
C THR A 111 4.30 11.89 11.86
N GLU A 112 4.75 11.78 10.61
CA GLU A 112 5.25 12.92 9.83
C GLU A 112 4.44 13.15 8.54
N GLN A 113 4.06 12.10 7.81
CA GLN A 113 3.34 12.25 6.55
C GLN A 113 1.83 12.49 6.77
N CYS A 114 1.23 11.85 7.77
CA CYS A 114 -0.14 12.05 8.17
C CYS A 114 -0.18 12.70 9.56
N GLU A 115 0.11 13.99 9.63
CA GLU A 115 0.28 14.76 10.88
C GLU A 115 -0.90 14.59 11.86
N ASP A 116 -2.13 14.49 11.33
CA ASP A 116 -3.34 14.34 12.14
C ASP A 116 -3.68 12.86 12.45
N CYS A 117 -2.99 11.88 11.85
CA CYS A 117 -3.35 10.47 11.98
C CYS A 117 -3.29 9.97 13.44
N LEU A 118 -2.46 10.53 14.30
CA LEU A 118 -2.41 10.14 15.72
C LEU A 118 -3.22 11.08 16.64
N SER A 119 -3.79 12.16 16.10
CA SER A 119 -4.53 13.15 16.87
C SER A 119 -5.83 12.57 17.44
N PRO A 120 -6.11 12.73 18.75
CA PRO A 120 -7.39 12.33 19.34
C PRO A 120 -8.56 13.00 18.62
N GLY A 121 -9.57 12.22 18.26
CA GLY A 121 -10.78 12.71 17.59
C GLY A 121 -10.65 12.99 16.09
N TYR A 122 -9.47 12.85 15.48
CA TYR A 122 -9.35 12.94 14.02
C TYR A 122 -10.02 11.73 13.36
N GLN A 123 -11.04 11.97 12.53
CA GLN A 123 -11.80 10.93 11.82
C GLN A 123 -11.59 11.11 10.32
N PRO A 124 -10.53 10.53 9.74
CA PRO A 124 -10.33 10.60 8.31
C PRO A 124 -11.44 9.86 7.58
N ARG A 125 -11.72 10.30 6.34
CA ARG A 125 -12.61 9.58 5.45
C ARG A 125 -11.91 8.35 4.88
N ALA A 126 -10.68 8.53 4.42
CA ALA A 126 -9.95 7.47 3.74
C ALA A 126 -9.46 6.42 4.74
N ARG A 127 -9.60 5.14 4.36
CA ARG A 127 -8.97 4.03 5.05
C ARG A 127 -7.67 3.62 4.37
N ILE A 128 -6.63 3.45 5.17
CA ILE A 128 -5.27 3.18 4.70
C ILE A 128 -5.10 1.70 4.41
N THR A 129 -4.63 1.41 3.21
CA THR A 129 -4.04 0.12 2.83
C THR A 129 -2.54 0.34 2.64
N VAL A 130 -1.73 -0.40 3.38
CA VAL A 130 -0.27 -0.35 3.25
C VAL A 130 0.15 -1.21 2.07
N LEU A 131 0.73 -0.57 1.06
CA LEU A 131 1.14 -1.24 -0.16
C LEU A 131 2.63 -1.54 -0.12
N VAL A 132 2.97 -2.83 -0.05
CA VAL A 132 4.36 -3.27 0.04
C VAL A 132 4.87 -3.58 -1.37
N GLU A 133 5.96 -2.93 -1.78
CA GLU A 133 6.64 -3.23 -3.05
C GLU A 133 7.52 -4.49 -2.94
N SER A 134 7.40 -5.44 -3.88
CA SER A 134 8.07 -6.75 -3.84
C SER A 134 8.70 -7.18 -5.16
N ASP A 135 10.03 -7.19 -5.31
CA ASP A 135 10.66 -7.54 -6.59
C ASP A 135 11.23 -8.98 -6.65
N CYS A 136 10.94 -9.73 -7.71
CA CYS A 136 11.59 -11.02 -7.97
C CYS A 136 13.07 -10.90 -8.39
N ASN A 137 13.56 -9.69 -8.71
CA ASN A 137 14.99 -9.46 -8.96
C ASN A 137 15.77 -9.38 -7.65
N LEU A 138 16.62 -10.37 -7.42
CA LEU A 138 17.44 -10.47 -6.22
C LEU A 138 18.63 -9.48 -6.21
N TYR A 139 18.93 -8.85 -7.34
CA TYR A 139 20.13 -8.02 -7.52
C TYR A 139 20.00 -6.60 -6.97
N ALA A 140 18.79 -6.04 -6.88
CA ALA A 140 18.62 -4.67 -6.41
C ALA A 140 18.57 -4.59 -4.86
N TYR A 141 18.03 -5.60 -4.17
CA TYR A 141 17.80 -5.59 -2.72
C TYR A 141 17.79 -6.99 -2.09
N CYS A 142 18.85 -7.76 -2.35
CA CYS A 142 19.06 -9.14 -1.89
C CYS A 142 18.51 -9.40 -0.47
N GLY A 143 17.40 -10.14 -0.40
CA GLY A 143 16.90 -10.79 0.82
C GLY A 143 15.83 -10.07 1.62
N ARG A 144 15.35 -8.89 1.18
CA ARG A 144 14.47 -8.07 2.03
C ARG A 144 12.99 -8.13 1.60
N LEU A 145 12.62 -7.69 0.40
CA LEU A 145 11.24 -7.88 -0.14
C LEU A 145 11.22 -8.68 -1.43
N SER A 146 12.32 -9.36 -1.74
CA SER A 146 12.33 -10.26 -2.89
C SER A 146 11.60 -11.55 -2.54
N PHE A 147 10.43 -11.72 -3.12
CA PHE A 147 9.65 -12.94 -3.08
C PHE A 147 8.93 -13.16 -4.42
N CYS A 148 8.95 -14.40 -4.89
CA CYS A 148 8.17 -14.86 -6.02
C CYS A 148 6.98 -15.66 -5.51
N ALA A 149 5.76 -15.14 -5.69
CA ALA A 149 4.56 -15.79 -5.15
C ALA A 149 4.20 -17.12 -5.83
N GLN A 150 4.80 -17.44 -6.99
CA GLN A 150 4.66 -18.72 -7.69
C GLN A 150 5.43 -19.85 -6.99
N SER A 151 6.24 -19.51 -5.98
CA SER A 151 7.07 -20.44 -5.21
C SER A 151 6.60 -20.45 -3.75
N ALA A 152 6.65 -21.63 -3.12
CA ALA A 152 6.21 -21.81 -1.73
C ALA A 152 7.06 -20.96 -0.76
N GLY A 153 8.36 -20.85 -1.01
CA GLY A 153 9.26 -20.01 -0.20
C GLY A 153 8.98 -18.51 -0.34
N GLY A 154 8.49 -18.06 -1.50
CA GLY A 154 8.09 -16.66 -1.70
C GLY A 154 6.85 -16.29 -0.88
N ILE A 155 5.78 -17.09 -0.97
CA ILE A 155 4.55 -16.87 -0.18
C ILE A 155 4.84 -16.87 1.33
N ALA A 156 5.65 -17.82 1.82
CA ALA A 156 6.03 -17.88 3.22
C ALA A 156 6.73 -16.58 3.68
N ASN A 157 7.64 -16.03 2.87
CA ASN A 157 8.34 -14.79 3.17
C ASN A 157 7.40 -13.57 3.25
N VAL A 158 6.42 -13.48 2.34
CA VAL A 158 5.37 -12.44 2.42
C VAL A 158 4.66 -12.50 3.76
N VAL A 159 4.15 -13.69 4.09
CA VAL A 159 3.36 -13.92 5.29
C VAL A 159 4.18 -13.60 6.54
N ASP A 160 5.43 -14.04 6.61
CA ASP A 160 6.29 -13.79 7.76
C ASP A 160 6.70 -12.33 7.88
N THR A 161 6.93 -11.63 6.76
CA THR A 161 7.16 -10.19 6.73
C THR A 161 5.97 -9.42 7.31
N LEU A 162 4.75 -9.79 6.92
CA LEU A 162 3.52 -9.18 7.45
C LEU A 162 3.33 -9.49 8.94
N LYS A 163 3.61 -10.73 9.39
CA LYS A 163 3.56 -11.10 10.81
C LYS A 163 4.54 -10.30 11.66
N ILE A 164 5.78 -10.13 11.19
CA ILE A 164 6.80 -9.34 11.89
C ILE A 164 6.32 -7.89 12.03
N PHE A 165 5.86 -7.29 10.93
CA PHE A 165 5.35 -5.93 10.95
C PHE A 165 4.19 -5.77 11.94
N TRP A 166 3.24 -6.70 11.95
CA TRP A 166 2.14 -6.72 12.90
C TRP A 166 2.60 -6.82 14.35
N SER A 167 3.49 -7.76 14.65
CA SER A 167 4.05 -7.94 15.99
C SER A 167 4.76 -6.67 16.46
N GLU A 168 5.51 -6.02 15.57
CA GLU A 168 6.22 -4.78 15.85
C GLU A 168 5.27 -3.60 16.10
N LEU A 169 4.16 -3.50 15.35
CA LEU A 169 3.13 -2.50 15.60
C LEU A 169 2.52 -2.64 17.00
N THR A 170 2.16 -3.86 17.40
CA THR A 170 1.55 -4.13 18.71
C THR A 170 2.51 -3.86 19.86
N ILE A 171 3.79 -4.27 19.75
CA ILE A 171 4.77 -4.10 20.83
C ILE A 171 5.21 -2.64 21.00
N SER A 172 5.19 -1.85 19.92
CA SER A 172 5.71 -0.49 19.97
C SER A 172 4.74 0.55 20.54
N ASP A 173 3.53 0.13 20.98
CA ASP A 173 2.42 0.97 21.46
C ASP A 173 2.12 2.14 20.51
N LEU A 174 2.45 1.98 19.22
CA LEU A 174 2.44 3.04 18.24
C LEU A 174 1.01 3.42 17.83
N LEU A 175 0.13 2.42 17.78
CA LEU A 175 -1.30 2.58 17.53
C LEU A 175 -2.06 1.74 18.55
N THR A 176 -3.05 2.35 19.20
CA THR A 176 -4.07 1.58 19.92
C THR A 176 -4.94 0.82 18.92
N GLN A 177 -5.60 -0.25 19.37
CA GLN A 177 -6.55 -1.00 18.52
C GLN A 177 -7.64 -0.09 17.94
N GLU A 178 -8.21 0.80 18.76
CA GLU A 178 -9.20 1.78 18.31
C GLU A 178 -8.66 2.67 17.20
N ARG A 179 -7.41 3.13 17.31
CA ARG A 179 -6.81 3.97 16.29
C ARG A 179 -6.50 3.20 15.02
N PHE A 180 -6.03 1.96 15.16
CA PHE A 180 -5.85 1.06 14.04
C PHE A 180 -7.18 0.86 13.28
N ASP A 181 -8.25 0.55 14.01
CA ASP A 181 -9.60 0.33 13.44
C ASP A 181 -10.18 1.60 12.82
N ALA A 182 -9.75 2.79 13.24
CA ALA A 182 -10.17 4.08 12.68
C ALA A 182 -9.37 4.49 11.44
N LEU A 183 -8.12 4.06 11.31
CA LEU A 183 -7.22 4.47 10.22
C LEU A 183 -7.15 3.46 9.08
N MET A 184 -7.12 2.17 9.41
CA MET A 184 -6.74 1.12 8.48
C MET A 184 -7.95 0.50 7.80
N ASN A 185 -7.75 -0.01 6.59
CA ASN A 185 -8.73 -0.87 5.95
C ASN A 185 -8.71 -2.24 6.66
N LYS A 186 -9.72 -2.54 7.46
CA LYS A 186 -9.79 -3.80 8.23
C LYS A 186 -9.87 -5.05 7.36
N ASP A 187 -10.48 -4.93 6.17
CA ASP A 187 -10.72 -6.07 5.27
C ASP A 187 -9.47 -6.37 4.44
N SER A 188 -8.63 -5.35 4.21
CA SER A 188 -7.35 -5.50 3.51
C SER A 188 -6.36 -4.43 3.97
N PRO A 189 -5.75 -4.57 5.16
CA PRO A 189 -4.85 -3.55 5.70
C PRO A 189 -3.53 -3.47 4.93
N TYR A 190 -3.26 -4.48 4.10
CA TYR A 190 -2.10 -4.56 3.22
C TYR A 190 -2.52 -4.87 1.79
N GLY A 191 -1.71 -4.41 0.85
CA GLY A 191 -1.72 -4.85 -0.54
C GLY A 191 -0.30 -5.10 -1.03
N ILE A 192 -0.19 -5.88 -2.11
CA ILE A 192 1.06 -6.13 -2.83
C ILE A 192 0.85 -5.61 -4.25
N HIS A 193 1.64 -4.65 -4.72
CA HIS A 193 1.37 -3.94 -5.98
C HIS A 193 2.52 -3.91 -6.97
N ASN A 194 2.39 -4.68 -8.04
CA ASN A 194 2.95 -4.39 -9.36
C ASN A 194 2.37 -5.39 -10.35
N TRP A 195 2.14 -4.97 -11.58
CA TRP A 195 1.73 -5.85 -12.67
C TRP A 195 2.76 -6.93 -13.02
N ILE A 196 4.05 -6.69 -12.77
CA ILE A 196 5.10 -7.72 -12.88
C ILE A 196 4.89 -8.84 -11.83
N TRP A 197 4.32 -8.50 -10.66
CA TRP A 197 4.22 -9.41 -9.51
C TRP A 197 2.87 -10.12 -9.42
N SER A 198 1.77 -9.47 -9.81
CA SER A 198 0.46 -10.13 -9.93
C SER A 198 0.55 -11.33 -10.87
N ARG A 199 1.37 -11.22 -11.91
CA ARG A 199 1.68 -12.30 -12.85
C ARG A 199 2.37 -13.49 -12.17
N CYS A 200 3.18 -13.26 -11.13
CA CYS A 200 3.76 -14.33 -10.33
C CYS A 200 2.85 -14.81 -9.19
N LEU A 201 1.64 -14.27 -8.99
CA LEU A 201 0.61 -14.88 -8.13
C LEU A 201 -0.20 -15.96 -8.87
N PHE A 202 -0.25 -15.91 -10.20
CA PHE A 202 -1.07 -16.80 -11.01
C PHE A 202 -0.22 -17.75 -11.84
N PRO A 203 -0.72 -18.96 -12.17
CA PRO A 203 -0.02 -19.88 -13.08
C PRO A 203 0.34 -19.22 -14.42
N PRO A 204 1.41 -19.66 -15.13
CA PRO A 204 1.83 -19.10 -16.41
C PRO A 204 0.75 -19.05 -17.49
N THR A 205 -0.29 -19.88 -17.37
CA THR A 205 -1.46 -19.90 -18.26
C THR A 205 -2.38 -18.70 -18.08
N VAL A 206 -2.40 -18.08 -16.90
CA VAL A 206 -3.19 -16.87 -16.58
C VAL A 206 -2.34 -15.62 -16.74
N SER A 207 -1.07 -15.71 -16.37
CA SER A 207 -0.17 -14.56 -16.33
C SER A 207 0.77 -14.43 -17.52
N GLY A 208 0.92 -15.44 -18.38
CA GLY A 208 1.97 -15.50 -19.40
C GLY A 208 3.31 -15.96 -18.80
N ASN A 209 4.13 -16.65 -19.60
CA ASN A 209 5.39 -17.25 -19.13
C ASN A 209 6.41 -16.17 -18.70
N PHE A 210 6.82 -16.19 -17.43
CA PHE A 210 7.82 -15.27 -16.86
C PHE A 210 8.96 -16.05 -16.21
N SER A 211 10.03 -16.28 -16.98
CA SER A 211 11.16 -17.16 -16.63
C SER A 211 11.93 -16.76 -15.37
N ASN A 212 11.89 -15.48 -15.01
CA ASN A 212 12.67 -14.92 -13.89
C ASN A 212 12.09 -15.28 -12.52
N CYS A 213 10.83 -15.73 -12.46
CA CYS A 213 10.16 -16.12 -11.23
C CYS A 213 10.52 -17.55 -10.77
N GLY A 214 10.75 -18.49 -11.70
CA GLY A 214 10.79 -19.93 -11.37
C GLY A 214 12.17 -20.60 -11.35
N SER A 215 13.15 -20.15 -12.15
CA SER A 215 14.30 -21.00 -12.48
C SER A 215 15.41 -21.06 -11.42
N ASN A 216 15.72 -19.94 -10.75
CA ASN A 216 16.78 -19.88 -9.72
C ASN A 216 16.40 -19.03 -8.49
N PHE A 217 15.15 -18.60 -8.41
CA PHE A 217 14.70 -17.66 -7.38
C PHE A 217 14.90 -18.23 -5.97
N GLU A 218 14.50 -19.48 -5.73
CA GLU A 218 14.56 -20.06 -4.37
C GLU A 218 15.99 -20.17 -3.84
N ALA A 219 16.91 -20.78 -4.59
CA ALA A 219 18.31 -20.93 -4.18
C ALA A 219 19.00 -19.57 -3.97
N LEU A 220 18.76 -18.61 -4.86
CA LEU A 220 19.35 -17.27 -4.74
C LEU A 220 18.70 -16.48 -3.58
N ALA A 221 17.39 -16.62 -3.36
CA ALA A 221 16.68 -15.98 -2.26
C ALA A 221 17.08 -16.58 -0.91
N GLU A 222 17.31 -17.89 -0.82
CA GLU A 222 17.87 -18.55 0.36
C GLU A 222 19.29 -18.06 0.66
N GLY A 223 20.15 -17.99 -0.36
CA GLY A 223 21.48 -17.41 -0.23
C GLY A 223 21.45 -15.96 0.25
N CYS A 224 20.48 -15.18 -0.20
CA CYS A 224 20.25 -13.81 0.27
C CYS A 224 19.74 -13.75 1.72
N ARG A 225 18.75 -14.58 2.09
CA ARG A 225 18.21 -14.66 3.47
C ARG A 225 19.29 -15.07 4.47
N GLY A 226 20.14 -16.03 4.12
CA GLY A 226 21.28 -16.45 4.96
C GLY A 226 22.30 -15.33 5.21
N ARG A 227 22.53 -14.45 4.23
CA ARG A 227 23.44 -13.30 4.38
C ARG A 227 22.87 -12.19 5.26
N ALA A 228 21.55 -11.96 5.22
CA ALA A 228 20.90 -10.97 6.07
C ALA A 228 21.04 -11.29 7.58
N ASN A 229 21.16 -12.57 7.93
CA ASN A 229 21.37 -13.03 9.31
C ASN A 229 22.85 -12.94 9.79
N LEU A 230 23.79 -12.67 8.90
CA LEU A 230 25.23 -12.60 9.21
C LEU A 230 25.77 -11.17 9.33
N GLY A 231 24.93 -10.16 9.09
CA GLY A 231 25.30 -8.74 9.13
C GLY A 231 24.49 -7.91 10.11
N GLY A 232 23.93 -8.54 11.15
CA GLY A 232 23.37 -7.86 12.33
C GLY A 232 24.44 -7.54 13.35
#